data_AF-A2G495-F1
#
_entry.id   AF-A2G495-F1
#
_cell.length_a   1.000
_cell.length_b   1.000
_cell.length_c   1.000
_cell.angle_alpha   90.00
_cell.angle_beta   90.00
_cell.angle_gamma   90.00
#
_symmetry.space_group_name_H-M   'P 1'
#
loop_
_entity.id
_entity.type
_entity.pdbx_description
1 polymer ?
#
loop_
_entity_poly.entity_id
_entity_poly.type
_entity_poly.pdbx_seq_one_letter_code
_entity_poly.pdbx_strand_id
1 'polypeptide(L)'
;MIVTDHNGNAQKRENAYFYRSVVNRCSYPLHEATHYPGQVYYAQKWLNSINFMISNRDIDKYYSRACYFYQGIIFYLDMRKFSEEEISIVLEIFVNLSNEVNKYIQPFLANYKTHVRRIYYLRHFNSYFEEKLNESILILTKYIYELMNSIQKCIKLIWDKYHDKVYPGFMKSDYYKSIFIEKEFFLDQIDPSPPYFYGQKEDYDYLTDKQNSPQLLLLDTQTSVSDEKESQIEQSNIEIVEKRTTNIGSPLIA
;
A
#
# COMPACT_ATOMS: atom_id res chain seq x y z
N MET A 1 40.17 -15.50 15.66
CA MET A 1 40.48 -14.05 15.67
C MET A 1 39.16 -13.31 15.84
N ILE A 2 38.83 -13.01 17.09
CA ILE A 2 37.60 -12.32 17.48
C ILE A 2 37.88 -10.84 17.33
N VAL A 3 37.40 -10.22 16.26
CA VAL A 3 37.22 -8.76 16.23
C VAL A 3 35.96 -8.50 17.04
N THR A 4 36.14 -8.28 18.34
CA THR A 4 35.06 -7.87 19.24
C THR A 4 34.51 -6.53 18.75
N ASP A 5 33.23 -6.58 18.38
CA ASP A 5 32.38 -5.51 17.88
C ASP A 5 32.08 -4.45 18.98
N HIS A 6 33.12 -3.74 19.43
CA HIS A 6 32.98 -2.65 20.39
C HIS A 6 32.16 -1.46 19.82
N ASN A 7 32.07 -1.34 18.49
CA ASN A 7 31.29 -0.29 17.83
C ASN A 7 29.79 -0.61 17.72
N GLY A 8 29.39 -1.87 17.52
CA GLY A 8 27.99 -2.24 17.39
C GLY A 8 27.14 -1.94 18.63
N ASN A 9 27.71 -2.07 19.84
CA ASN A 9 27.00 -1.77 21.09
C ASN A 9 26.88 -0.26 21.36
N ALA A 10 27.89 0.54 21.02
CA ALA A 10 27.84 1.99 21.17
C ALA A 10 26.81 2.60 20.20
N GLN A 11 26.84 2.18 18.93
CA GLN A 11 25.87 2.58 17.91
C GLN A 11 24.43 2.24 18.33
N LYS A 12 24.20 1.01 18.82
CA LYS A 12 22.86 0.60 19.30
C LYS A 12 22.36 1.50 20.44
N ARG A 13 23.23 1.94 21.34
CA ARG A 13 22.85 2.84 22.44
C ARG A 13 22.53 4.24 21.96
N GLU A 14 23.34 4.79 21.06
CA GLU A 14 23.12 6.12 20.48
C GLU A 14 21.81 6.18 19.69
N ASN A 15 21.57 5.21 18.80
CA ASN A 15 20.34 5.15 18.01
C ASN A 15 19.11 4.87 18.87
N ALA A 16 19.25 4.10 19.96
CA ALA A 16 18.18 3.92 20.94
C ALA A 16 17.87 5.22 21.71
N TYR A 17 18.88 6.03 22.02
CA TYR A 17 18.68 7.35 22.62
C TYR A 17 17.97 8.28 21.65
N PHE A 18 18.44 8.36 20.39
CA PHE A 18 17.80 9.15 19.34
C PHE A 18 16.34 8.75 19.12
N TYR A 19 16.05 7.44 19.03
CA TYR A 19 14.69 6.93 18.93
C TYR A 19 13.79 7.40 20.08
N ARG A 20 14.29 7.32 21.32
CA ARG A 20 13.55 7.83 22.50
C ARG A 20 13.33 9.33 22.41
N SER A 21 14.29 10.11 21.91
CA SER A 21 14.14 11.55 21.72
C SER A 21 13.05 11.88 20.70
N VAL A 22 12.97 11.16 19.59
CA VAL A 22 11.88 11.30 18.61
C VAL A 22 10.53 11.02 19.26
N VAL A 23 10.41 9.87 19.94
CA VAL A 23 9.16 9.45 20.57
C VAL A 23 8.69 10.46 21.62
N ASN A 24 9.58 10.98 22.45
CA ASN A 24 9.25 11.93 23.53
C ASN A 24 8.86 13.32 23.03
N ARG A 25 9.12 13.67 21.76
CA ARG A 25 8.75 14.97 21.16
C ARG A 25 7.53 14.88 20.25
N CYS A 26 6.98 13.69 20.01
CA CYS A 26 5.73 13.55 19.26
C CYS A 26 4.58 14.25 20.01
N SER A 27 3.63 14.81 19.27
CA SER A 27 2.54 15.63 19.84
C SER A 27 1.46 14.80 20.53
N TYR A 28 1.54 13.48 20.44
CA TYR A 28 0.58 12.52 20.97
C TYR A 28 1.21 11.64 22.05
N PRO A 29 0.43 11.19 23.05
CA PRO A 29 0.97 10.35 24.11
C PRO A 29 1.49 9.01 23.59
N LEU A 30 2.66 8.58 24.09
CA LEU A 30 3.24 7.28 23.73
C LEU A 30 2.29 6.11 23.98
N HIS A 31 1.53 6.16 25.07
CA HIS A 31 0.58 5.10 25.39
C HIS A 31 -0.55 5.00 24.36
N GLU A 32 -0.97 6.07 23.69
CA GLU A 32 -1.97 5.98 22.62
C GLU A 32 -1.34 5.34 21.37
N ALA A 33 -0.12 5.76 21.04
CA ALA A 33 0.62 5.28 19.87
C ALA A 33 0.84 3.77 19.88
N THR A 34 1.07 3.17 21.04
CA THR A 34 1.26 1.71 21.17
C THR A 34 0.00 0.91 20.88
N HIS A 35 -1.19 1.52 20.92
CA HIS A 35 -2.46 0.84 20.63
C HIS A 35 -2.87 0.96 19.16
N TYR A 36 -2.33 1.92 18.40
CA TYR A 36 -2.72 2.13 17.00
C TYR A 36 -2.59 0.89 16.13
N PRO A 37 -1.50 0.10 16.13
CA PRO A 37 -1.41 -1.10 15.30
C PRO A 37 -2.57 -2.07 15.56
N GLY A 38 -2.92 -2.29 16.83
CA GLY A 38 -4.05 -3.15 17.19
C GLY A 38 -5.40 -2.58 16.71
N GLN A 39 -5.59 -1.26 16.84
CA GLN A 39 -6.82 -0.60 16.40
C GLN A 39 -6.98 -0.64 14.86
N VAL A 40 -5.88 -0.44 14.12
CA VAL A 40 -5.88 -0.54 12.64
C VAL A 40 -6.12 -1.98 12.19
N TYR A 41 -5.53 -2.98 12.85
CA TYR A 41 -5.82 -4.39 12.62
C TYR A 41 -7.33 -4.71 12.78
N TYR A 42 -7.97 -4.21 13.84
CA TYR A 42 -9.42 -4.37 14.00
C TYR A 42 -10.20 -3.62 12.92
N ALA A 43 -9.77 -2.42 12.52
CA ALA A 43 -10.40 -1.69 11.44
C ALA A 43 -10.34 -2.47 10.11
N GLN A 44 -9.20 -3.09 9.79
CA GLN A 44 -9.07 -3.96 8.61
C GLN A 44 -10.05 -5.14 8.64
N LYS A 45 -10.25 -5.80 9.79
CA LYS A 45 -11.26 -6.87 9.91
C LYS A 45 -12.67 -6.40 9.56
N TRP A 46 -13.04 -5.20 10.03
CA TRP A 46 -14.33 -4.59 9.70
C TRP A 46 -14.43 -4.24 8.22
N LEU A 47 -13.39 -3.66 7.62
CA LEU A 47 -13.34 -3.39 6.19
C LEU A 47 -13.46 -4.67 5.35
N ASN A 48 -12.80 -5.75 5.75
CA ASN A 48 -12.91 -7.06 5.09
C ASN A 48 -14.35 -7.61 5.14
N SER A 49 -15.11 -7.34 6.21
CA SER A 49 -16.50 -7.81 6.32
C SER A 49 -17.46 -7.19 5.28
N ILE A 50 -17.04 -6.09 4.66
CA ILE A 50 -17.75 -5.40 3.58
C ILE A 50 -16.94 -5.39 2.28
N ASN A 51 -15.89 -6.22 2.18
CA ASN A 51 -15.02 -6.32 1.00
C ASN A 51 -14.42 -4.99 0.53
N PHE A 52 -14.08 -4.10 1.48
CA PHE A 52 -13.61 -2.75 1.18
C PHE A 52 -12.08 -2.69 1.20
N MET A 53 -11.46 -2.51 0.02
CA MET A 53 -10.01 -2.38 -0.14
C MET A 53 -9.68 -1.25 -1.12
N ILE A 54 -8.62 -0.48 -0.85
CA ILE A 54 -8.15 0.58 -1.76
C ILE A 54 -6.86 0.12 -2.41
N SER A 55 -6.79 0.23 -3.74
CA SER A 55 -5.62 -0.24 -4.53
C SER A 55 -5.25 -1.71 -4.24
N ASN A 56 -6.21 -2.55 -3.87
CA ASN A 56 -6.02 -3.92 -3.40
C ASN A 56 -5.06 -4.08 -2.20
N ARG A 57 -4.94 -3.05 -1.35
CA ARG A 57 -4.04 -3.07 -0.19
C ARG A 57 -4.79 -3.12 1.13
N ASP A 58 -4.24 -3.91 2.06
CA ASP A 58 -4.66 -3.91 3.47
C ASP A 58 -4.04 -2.70 4.19
N ILE A 59 -4.86 -1.84 4.79
CA ILE A 59 -4.40 -0.67 5.53
C ILE A 59 -3.58 -1.06 6.76
N ASP A 60 -3.92 -2.18 7.40
CA ASP A 60 -3.17 -2.73 8.54
C ASP A 60 -1.75 -3.15 8.16
N LYS A 61 -1.60 -3.94 7.09
CA LYS A 61 -0.28 -4.33 6.58
C LYS A 61 0.54 -3.10 6.21
N TYR A 62 -0.10 -2.12 5.56
CA TYR A 62 0.54 -0.88 5.13
C TYR A 62 1.06 -0.07 6.32
N TYR A 63 0.22 0.14 7.34
CA TYR A 63 0.59 0.86 8.55
C TYR A 63 1.68 0.13 9.34
N SER A 64 1.52 -1.17 9.56
CA SER A 64 2.45 -1.98 10.35
C SER A 64 3.86 -2.03 9.73
N ARG A 65 3.95 -2.18 8.40
CA ARG A 65 5.23 -2.15 7.68
C ARG A 65 5.88 -0.77 7.72
N ALA A 66 5.09 0.30 7.62
CA ALA A 66 5.59 1.65 7.76
C ALA A 66 6.19 1.91 9.15
N CYS A 67 5.50 1.51 10.22
CA CYS A 67 6.02 1.59 11.58
C CYS A 67 7.34 0.82 11.72
N TYR A 68 7.40 -0.39 11.15
CA TYR A 68 8.59 -1.22 11.18
C TYR A 68 9.76 -0.55 10.45
N PHE A 69 9.55 -0.07 9.22
CA PHE A 69 10.55 0.69 8.47
C PHE A 69 11.04 1.92 9.22
N TYR A 70 10.13 2.69 9.82
CA TYR A 70 10.43 3.90 10.56
C TYR A 70 11.36 3.65 11.76
N GLN A 71 11.09 2.58 12.51
CA GLN A 71 11.96 2.12 13.58
C GLN A 71 13.32 1.65 13.03
N GLY A 72 13.29 0.87 11.95
CA GLY A 72 14.48 0.33 11.31
C GLY A 72 15.43 1.41 10.82
N ILE A 73 14.94 2.40 10.08
CA ILE A 73 15.79 3.43 9.52
C ILE A 73 16.51 4.21 10.62
N ILE A 74 15.82 4.56 11.71
CA ILE A 74 16.43 5.22 12.88
C ILE A 74 17.55 4.34 13.47
N PHE A 75 17.30 3.05 13.67
CA PHE A 75 18.32 2.14 14.21
C PHE A 75 19.52 1.91 13.30
N TYR A 76 19.39 2.20 12.01
CA TYR A 76 20.46 2.05 11.03
C TYR A 76 21.04 3.39 10.54
N LEU A 77 20.63 4.54 11.08
CA LEU A 77 21.33 5.80 10.83
C LEU A 77 22.79 5.71 11.33
N ASP A 78 23.73 6.13 10.49
CA ASP A 78 25.13 6.33 10.88
C ASP A 78 25.30 7.74 11.42
N MET A 79 25.10 7.89 12.74
CA MET A 79 25.15 9.19 13.44
C MET A 79 26.46 9.95 13.23
N ARG A 80 27.56 9.25 12.89
CA ARG A 80 28.86 9.86 12.59
C ARG A 80 28.87 10.67 11.28
N LYS A 81 27.86 10.47 10.42
CA LYS A 81 27.65 11.23 9.16
C LYS A 81 26.81 12.50 9.36
N PHE A 82 26.48 12.84 10.60
CA PHE A 82 25.69 14.02 10.93
C PHE A 82 26.47 14.97 11.82
N SER A 83 26.36 16.28 11.57
CA SER A 83 26.74 17.30 12.55
C SER A 83 25.71 17.37 13.69
N GLU A 84 26.05 18.02 14.81
CA GLU A 84 25.10 18.21 15.92
C GLU A 84 23.85 18.99 15.51
N GLU A 85 24.01 20.00 14.64
CA GLU A 85 22.89 20.74 14.06
C GLU A 85 22.04 19.86 13.15
N GLU A 86 22.67 19.04 12.30
CA GLU A 86 21.94 18.10 11.44
C GLU A 86 21.16 17.07 12.27
N ILE A 87 21.71 16.56 13.38
CA ILE A 87 21.01 15.63 14.28
C ILE A 87 19.73 16.28 14.80
N SER A 88 19.78 17.56 15.19
CA SER A 88 18.60 18.30 15.64
C SER A 88 17.56 18.45 14.53
N ILE A 89 17.99 18.76 13.31
CA ILE A 89 17.10 18.88 12.14
C ILE A 89 16.46 17.52 11.79
N VAL A 90 17.24 16.45 11.82
CA VAL A 90 16.76 15.09 11.53
C VAL A 90 15.71 14.70 12.57
N LEU A 91 15.99 14.95 13.86
CA LEU A 91 15.04 14.70 14.94
C LEU A 91 13.70 15.40 14.68
N GLU A 92 13.72 16.70 14.36
CA GLU A 92 12.49 17.46 14.07
C GLU A 92 11.76 16.93 12.83
N ILE A 93 12.48 16.46 11.80
CA ILE A 93 11.87 15.84 10.62
C ILE A 93 11.13 14.56 11.03
N PHE A 94 11.77 13.66 11.80
CA PHE A 94 11.11 12.46 12.28
C PHE A 94 9.90 12.81 13.18
N VAL A 95 10.01 13.79 14.08
CA VAL A 95 8.86 14.22 14.90
C VAL A 95 7.70 14.71 14.03
N ASN A 96 7.99 15.56 13.03
CA ASN A 96 6.97 16.13 12.17
C ASN A 96 6.28 15.09 11.29
N LEU A 97 7.02 14.12 10.75
CA LEU A 97 6.44 13.04 9.94
C LEU A 97 5.56 12.11 10.78
N SER A 98 5.99 11.76 12.00
CA SER A 98 5.18 11.03 12.96
C SER A 98 3.87 11.76 13.29
N ASN A 99 3.94 13.07 13.52
CA ASN A 99 2.77 13.90 13.80
C ASN A 99 1.85 14.01 12.57
N GLU A 100 2.40 14.05 11.36
CA GLU A 100 1.63 14.11 10.13
C GLU A 100 0.80 12.85 9.91
N VAL A 101 1.39 11.66 10.09
CA VAL A 101 0.62 10.40 10.03
C VAL A 101 -0.46 10.37 11.12
N ASN A 102 -0.15 10.88 12.32
CA ASN A 102 -1.11 10.94 13.42
C ASN A 102 -2.35 11.80 13.11
N LYS A 103 -2.20 12.87 12.32
CA LYS A 103 -3.35 13.70 11.89
C LYS A 103 -4.39 12.91 11.07
N TYR A 104 -3.98 11.86 10.37
CA TYR A 104 -4.86 11.06 9.51
C TYR A 104 -5.35 9.78 10.18
N ILE A 105 -4.53 9.15 11.03
CA ILE A 105 -4.93 7.92 11.71
C ILE A 105 -6.07 8.16 12.70
N GLN A 106 -6.06 9.28 13.42
CA GLN A 106 -7.06 9.61 14.43
C GLN A 106 -8.47 9.77 13.82
N PRO A 107 -8.68 10.61 12.78
CA PRO A 107 -9.96 10.68 12.07
C PRO A 107 -10.42 9.34 11.48
N PHE A 108 -9.49 8.56 10.90
CA PHE A 108 -9.82 7.24 10.38
C PHE A 108 -10.36 6.32 11.49
N LEU A 109 -9.63 6.19 12.59
CA LEU A 109 -10.00 5.32 13.72
C LEU A 109 -11.28 5.78 14.43
N ALA A 110 -11.53 7.09 14.48
CA ALA A 110 -12.75 7.65 15.06
C ALA A 110 -14.00 7.36 14.21
N ASN A 111 -13.87 7.27 12.88
CA ASN A 111 -15.02 7.27 11.98
C ASN A 111 -15.28 5.94 11.25
N TYR A 112 -14.28 5.08 11.04
CA TYR A 112 -14.43 3.90 10.16
C TYR A 112 -15.63 3.02 10.54
N LYS A 113 -15.82 2.76 11.84
CA LYS A 113 -16.85 1.84 12.35
C LYS A 113 -18.26 2.31 12.02
N THR A 114 -18.49 3.62 12.04
CA THR A 114 -19.79 4.22 11.70
C THR A 114 -20.14 3.92 10.25
N HIS A 115 -19.21 4.17 9.32
CA HIS A 115 -19.46 3.99 7.90
C HIS A 115 -19.48 2.52 7.48
N VAL A 116 -18.60 1.68 8.04
CA VAL A 116 -18.65 0.23 7.80
C VAL A 116 -19.98 -0.34 8.23
N ARG A 117 -20.50 0.03 9.40
CA ARG A 117 -21.82 -0.43 9.87
C ARG A 117 -22.95 0.03 8.95
N ARG A 118 -22.93 1.29 8.50
CA ARG A 118 -23.93 1.79 7.54
C ARG A 118 -23.94 0.94 6.27
N ILE A 119 -22.77 0.69 5.69
CA ILE A 119 -22.65 -0.16 4.51
C ILE A 119 -23.15 -1.58 4.80
N TYR A 120 -22.65 -2.20 5.87
CA TYR A 120 -22.98 -3.59 6.20
C TYR A 120 -24.48 -3.82 6.40
N TYR A 121 -25.18 -2.93 7.09
CA TYR A 121 -26.60 -3.08 7.38
C TYR A 121 -27.51 -2.56 6.26
N LEU A 122 -27.16 -1.46 5.60
CA LEU A 122 -28.02 -0.82 4.60
C LEU A 122 -27.88 -1.43 3.21
N ARG A 123 -26.81 -2.20 2.93
CA ARG A 123 -26.60 -2.83 1.60
C ARG A 123 -27.77 -3.69 1.13
N HIS A 124 -28.48 -4.33 2.06
CA HIS A 124 -29.64 -5.19 1.76
C HIS A 124 -30.88 -4.39 1.31
N PHE A 125 -30.87 -3.08 1.53
CA PHE A 125 -31.93 -2.14 1.18
C PHE A 125 -31.38 -1.05 0.25
N ASN A 126 -30.45 -1.42 -0.64
CA ASN A 126 -29.71 -0.48 -1.48
C ASN A 126 -30.61 0.46 -2.28
N SER A 127 -31.73 -0.02 -2.84
CA SER A 127 -32.71 0.77 -3.58
C SER A 127 -33.32 1.94 -2.79
N TYR A 128 -33.33 1.85 -1.46
CA TYR A 128 -33.87 2.88 -0.56
C TYR A 128 -32.78 3.77 0.06
N PHE A 129 -31.54 3.31 0.11
CA PHE A 129 -30.44 3.99 0.82
C PHE A 129 -29.21 4.23 -0.04
N GLU A 130 -29.33 4.17 -1.37
CA GLU A 130 -28.25 4.34 -2.34
C GLU A 130 -27.37 5.54 -2.03
N GLU A 131 -27.95 6.73 -1.86
CA GLU A 131 -27.22 7.96 -1.57
C GLU A 131 -26.39 7.86 -0.27
N LYS A 132 -26.97 7.32 0.80
CA LYS A 132 -26.29 7.17 2.10
C LYS A 132 -25.18 6.12 2.08
N LEU A 133 -25.37 5.07 1.29
CA LEU A 133 -24.36 4.04 1.05
C LEU A 133 -23.18 4.65 0.31
N ASN A 134 -23.44 5.35 -0.79
CA ASN A 134 -22.45 6.02 -1.61
C ASN A 134 -21.69 7.10 -0.83
N GLU A 135 -22.38 7.90 -0.01
CA GLU A 135 -21.74 8.85 0.91
C GLU A 135 -20.77 8.13 1.87
N SER A 136 -21.20 7.01 2.47
CA SER A 136 -20.35 6.26 3.42
C SER A 136 -19.13 5.63 2.75
N ILE A 137 -19.28 5.16 1.50
CA ILE A 137 -18.19 4.65 0.68
C ILE A 137 -17.17 5.76 0.39
N LEU A 138 -17.63 6.93 -0.06
CA LEU A 138 -16.75 8.06 -0.37
C LEU A 138 -15.97 8.53 0.86
N ILE A 139 -16.64 8.60 2.02
CA ILE A 139 -15.99 9.01 3.28
C ILE A 139 -14.94 7.99 3.71
N LEU A 140 -15.23 6.69 3.66
CA LEU A 140 -14.23 5.65 3.96
C LEU A 140 -13.06 5.70 2.98
N THR A 141 -13.36 5.86 1.69
CA THR A 141 -12.35 5.96 0.63
C THR A 141 -11.38 7.08 0.94
N LYS A 142 -11.92 8.27 1.24
CA LYS A 142 -11.14 9.46 1.59
C LYS A 142 -10.21 9.20 2.78
N TYR A 143 -10.73 8.69 3.90
CA TYR A 143 -9.91 8.50 5.11
C TYR A 143 -8.78 7.49 4.92
N ILE A 144 -9.06 6.36 4.27
CA ILE A 144 -8.06 5.31 4.01
C ILE A 144 -7.01 5.84 3.02
N TYR A 145 -7.43 6.49 1.94
CA TYR A 145 -6.53 7.11 0.97
C TYR A 145 -5.61 8.15 1.63
N GLU A 146 -6.16 9.09 2.40
CA GLU A 146 -5.39 10.14 3.05
C GLU A 146 -4.33 9.56 4.00
N LEU A 147 -4.68 8.55 4.80
CA LEU A 147 -3.74 7.87 5.70
C LEU A 147 -2.63 7.15 4.92
N MET A 148 -2.98 6.31 3.94
CA MET A 148 -2.00 5.56 3.15
C MET A 148 -1.07 6.49 2.36
N ASN A 149 -1.62 7.57 1.78
CA ASN A 149 -0.85 8.56 1.02
C ASN A 149 0.11 9.33 1.93
N SER A 150 -0.33 9.72 3.14
CA SER A 150 0.53 10.37 4.13
C SER A 150 1.72 9.47 4.52
N ILE A 151 1.45 8.19 4.81
CA ILE A 151 2.48 7.20 5.09
C ILE A 151 3.46 7.08 3.92
N GLN A 152 2.97 6.93 2.69
CA GLN A 152 3.83 6.79 1.51
C GLN A 152 4.76 7.99 1.33
N LYS A 153 4.22 9.20 1.47
CA LYS A 153 4.99 10.45 1.37
C LYS A 153 6.06 10.54 2.46
N CYS A 154 5.75 10.13 3.69
CA CYS A 154 6.72 10.12 4.78
C CYS A 154 7.87 9.16 4.51
N ILE A 155 7.59 7.93 4.08
CA ILE A 155 8.62 6.94 3.74
C ILE A 155 9.51 7.47 2.61
N LYS A 156 8.91 8.00 1.54
CA LYS A 156 9.66 8.60 0.40
C LYS A 156 10.58 9.71 0.86
N LEU A 157 10.08 10.65 1.66
CA LEU A 157 10.88 11.77 2.15
C LEU A 157 12.08 11.33 2.99
N ILE A 158 11.88 10.38 3.90
CA ILE A 158 12.96 9.86 4.75
C ILE A 158 13.99 9.14 3.88
N TRP A 159 13.53 8.31 2.95
CA TRP A 159 14.40 7.58 2.05
C TRP A 159 15.26 8.52 1.20
N ASP A 160 14.62 9.48 0.51
CA ASP A 160 15.29 10.43 -0.35
C ASP A 160 16.35 11.24 0.41
N LYS A 161 16.08 11.62 1.66
CA LYS A 161 16.98 12.43 2.48
C LYS A 161 18.12 11.67 3.16
N TYR A 162 17.93 10.39 3.51
CA TYR A 162 18.81 9.72 4.47
C TYR A 162 19.33 8.35 4.02
N HIS A 163 18.96 7.85 2.84
CA HIS A 163 19.41 6.53 2.37
C HIS A 163 20.94 6.42 2.19
N ASP A 164 21.64 7.53 1.97
CA ASP A 164 23.11 7.59 1.87
C ASP A 164 23.78 7.65 3.25
N LYS A 165 23.02 8.06 4.28
CA LYS A 165 23.47 8.16 5.68
C LYS A 165 23.10 6.94 6.53
N VAL A 166 22.44 5.92 5.99
CA VAL A 166 22.23 4.64 6.69
C VAL A 166 23.40 3.68 6.52
N TYR A 167 23.60 2.79 7.50
CA TYR A 167 24.57 1.71 7.41
C TYR A 167 24.20 0.72 6.29
N PRO A 168 25.18 0.19 5.53
CA PRO A 168 24.92 -0.75 4.43
C PRO A 168 24.14 -2.01 4.83
N GLY A 169 24.20 -2.41 6.11
CA GLY A 169 23.43 -3.53 6.64
C GLY A 169 21.92 -3.33 6.56
N PHE A 170 21.42 -2.09 6.47
CA PHE A 170 19.99 -1.78 6.40
C PHE A 170 19.32 -2.44 5.20
N MET A 171 19.95 -2.40 4.03
CA MET A 171 19.42 -2.98 2.78
C MET A 171 19.22 -4.49 2.87
N LYS A 172 19.97 -5.17 3.75
CA LYS A 172 19.87 -6.61 4.00
C LYS A 172 18.86 -6.95 5.09
N SER A 173 18.41 -5.96 5.86
CA SER A 173 17.54 -6.11 7.02
C SER A 173 16.08 -6.27 6.62
N ASP A 174 15.30 -6.91 7.49
CA ASP A 174 13.85 -7.08 7.26
C ASP A 174 13.10 -5.74 7.26
N TYR A 175 13.66 -4.70 7.90
CA TYR A 175 13.11 -3.35 7.86
C TYR A 175 13.03 -2.80 6.44
N TYR A 176 14.12 -2.93 5.67
CA TYR A 176 14.15 -2.53 4.27
C TYR A 176 13.24 -3.42 3.41
N LYS A 177 13.36 -4.74 3.58
CA LYS A 177 12.59 -5.71 2.79
C LYS A 177 11.08 -5.51 2.91
N SER A 178 10.60 -5.14 4.10
CA SER A 178 9.17 -4.93 4.38
C SER A 178 8.51 -3.84 3.52
N ILE A 179 9.29 -2.91 2.96
CA ILE A 179 8.80 -1.80 2.14
C ILE A 179 9.22 -1.94 0.68
N PHE A 180 10.46 -2.35 0.42
CA PHE A 180 11.07 -2.19 -0.92
C PHE A 180 11.10 -3.46 -1.77
N ILE A 181 10.89 -4.65 -1.19
CA ILE A 181 10.81 -5.89 -1.99
C ILE A 181 9.42 -6.04 -2.63
N GLU A 182 8.36 -5.70 -1.90
CA GLU A 182 7.00 -5.70 -2.44
C GLU A 182 6.72 -4.32 -3.05
N LYS A 183 6.95 -4.19 -4.38
CA LYS A 183 6.83 -2.93 -5.14
C LYS A 183 5.54 -2.17 -4.87
N GLU A 184 4.46 -2.90 -4.58
CA GLU A 184 3.13 -2.40 -4.26
C GLU A 184 3.11 -1.40 -3.09
N PHE A 185 4.06 -1.46 -2.15
CA PHE A 185 4.03 -0.60 -0.96
C PHE A 185 4.67 0.78 -1.18
N PHE A 186 5.72 0.87 -1.99
CA PHE A 186 6.51 2.09 -2.12
C PHE A 186 6.36 2.80 -3.48
N LEU A 187 6.25 2.03 -4.57
CA LEU A 187 6.35 2.57 -5.92
C LEU A 187 4.99 2.92 -6.52
N ASP A 188 3.99 2.10 -6.24
CA ASP A 188 2.69 2.22 -6.90
C ASP A 188 1.83 3.32 -6.26
N GLN A 189 1.27 4.17 -7.12
CA GLN A 189 0.33 5.22 -6.70
C GLN A 189 -0.90 4.61 -6.04
N ILE A 190 -1.35 5.24 -4.95
CA ILE A 190 -2.60 4.85 -4.31
C ILE A 190 -3.73 5.48 -5.13
N ASP A 191 -4.56 4.64 -5.73
CA ASP A 191 -5.77 5.04 -6.43
C ASP A 191 -6.80 5.54 -5.41
N PRO A 192 -7.26 6.81 -5.51
CA PRO A 192 -8.30 7.34 -4.63
C PRO A 192 -9.72 6.89 -5.02
N SER A 193 -9.87 6.07 -6.05
CA SER A 193 -11.17 5.60 -6.51
C SER A 193 -11.82 4.67 -5.47
N PRO A 194 -13.13 4.84 -5.22
CA PRO A 194 -13.85 3.93 -4.33
C PRO A 194 -13.86 2.51 -4.94
N PRO A 195 -13.82 1.46 -4.12
CA PRO A 195 -13.82 0.08 -4.61
C PRO A 195 -15.13 -0.34 -5.28
N TYR A 196 -16.23 0.39 -5.05
CA TYR A 196 -17.55 0.16 -5.62
C TYR A 196 -18.48 1.35 -5.40
N PHE A 197 -19.56 1.44 -6.18
CA PHE A 197 -20.62 2.44 -6.01
C PHE A 197 -22.01 1.82 -6.25
N TYR A 198 -22.96 2.06 -5.35
CA TYR A 198 -24.33 1.59 -5.56
C TYR A 198 -25.01 2.41 -6.66
N GLY A 199 -25.79 1.74 -7.52
CA GLY A 199 -26.47 2.35 -8.66
C GLY A 199 -25.79 2.11 -10.01
N GLN A 200 -24.53 1.66 -10.01
CA GLN A 200 -23.86 1.14 -11.21
C GLN A 200 -24.06 -0.38 -11.26
N LYS A 201 -24.68 -0.87 -12.34
CA LYS A 201 -25.11 -2.27 -12.51
C LYS A 201 -23.93 -3.27 -12.42
N GLU A 202 -22.73 -2.79 -12.70
CA GLU A 202 -21.50 -3.59 -12.71
C GLU A 202 -20.89 -3.77 -11.31
N ASP A 203 -21.20 -2.95 -10.32
CA ASP A 203 -20.32 -2.80 -9.14
C ASP A 203 -20.53 -3.83 -8.02
N TYR A 204 -21.74 -4.36 -7.82
CA TYR A 204 -22.01 -5.31 -6.73
C TYR A 204 -21.77 -6.77 -7.14
N ASP A 205 -22.24 -7.14 -8.34
CA ASP A 205 -22.10 -8.50 -8.86
C ASP A 205 -20.63 -8.79 -9.22
N TYR A 206 -19.91 -7.80 -9.77
CA TYR A 206 -18.46 -7.90 -10.00
C TYR A 206 -17.64 -8.14 -8.73
N LEU A 207 -17.98 -7.50 -7.60
CA LEU A 207 -17.30 -7.73 -6.33
C LEU A 207 -17.54 -9.14 -5.79
N THR A 208 -18.75 -9.65 -5.94
CA THR A 208 -19.12 -10.98 -5.46
C THR A 208 -18.45 -12.06 -6.32
N ASP A 209 -18.37 -11.85 -7.64
CA ASP A 209 -17.81 -12.82 -8.58
C ASP A 209 -16.27 -12.80 -8.62
N LYS A 210 -15.63 -11.63 -8.57
CA LYS A 210 -14.16 -11.51 -8.63
C LYS A 210 -13.47 -12.03 -7.36
N GLN A 211 -14.15 -11.97 -6.21
CA GLN A 211 -13.57 -12.38 -4.92
C GLN A 211 -13.90 -13.83 -4.53
N ASN A 212 -14.99 -14.41 -5.06
CA ASN A 212 -15.32 -15.83 -4.89
C ASN A 212 -14.72 -16.73 -6.00
N SER A 213 -14.08 -16.14 -7.01
CA SER A 213 -13.37 -16.88 -8.04
C SER A 213 -12.09 -17.53 -7.46
N PRO A 214 -11.92 -18.87 -7.53
CA PRO A 214 -10.80 -19.59 -6.90
C PRO A 214 -9.39 -19.30 -7.47
N GLN A 215 -9.22 -18.31 -8.34
CA GLN A 215 -8.04 -18.15 -9.18
C GLN A 215 -6.87 -17.41 -8.51
N LEU A 216 -6.99 -16.99 -7.25
CA LEU A 216 -5.89 -16.39 -6.48
C LEU A 216 -5.05 -17.40 -5.68
N LEU A 217 -5.31 -18.71 -5.82
CA LEU A 217 -4.58 -19.79 -5.12
C LEU A 217 -3.62 -20.62 -5.99
N LEU A 218 -3.46 -20.29 -7.28
CA LEU A 218 -2.59 -21.04 -8.20
C LEU A 218 -1.67 -20.11 -8.99
N LEU A 219 -0.72 -19.47 -8.31
CA LEU A 219 0.50 -18.99 -8.98
C LEU A 219 1.71 -19.10 -8.07
N ASP A 220 1.85 -20.24 -7.41
CA ASP A 220 3.05 -20.62 -6.66
C ASP A 220 3.23 -22.14 -6.69
N THR A 221 3.43 -22.73 -7.88
CA THR A 221 4.31 -23.90 -8.00
C THR A 221 4.73 -24.18 -9.45
N GLN A 222 6.05 -24.35 -9.60
CA GLN A 222 6.78 -25.04 -10.67
C GLN A 222 7.27 -24.25 -11.88
N THR A 223 8.42 -23.61 -11.66
CA THR A 223 9.55 -23.70 -12.60
C THR A 223 10.20 -25.09 -12.46
N SER A 224 10.21 -25.92 -13.51
CA SER A 224 11.35 -26.79 -13.83
C SER A 224 11.27 -27.37 -15.25
N VAL A 225 12.14 -26.84 -16.12
CA VAL A 225 13.00 -27.53 -17.10
C VAL A 225 12.49 -28.82 -17.77
N SER A 226 12.34 -28.77 -19.10
CA SER A 226 12.97 -29.75 -20.01
C SER A 226 12.96 -29.22 -21.45
N ASP A 227 14.14 -28.85 -21.93
CA ASP A 227 14.49 -28.90 -23.35
C ASP A 227 14.58 -30.37 -23.78
N GLU A 228 13.99 -30.74 -24.92
CA GLU A 228 14.61 -31.63 -25.93
C GLU A 228 13.77 -31.68 -27.23
N LYS A 229 14.25 -30.88 -28.20
CA LYS A 229 14.48 -31.11 -29.65
C LYS A 229 13.62 -32.03 -30.55
N GLU A 230 13.34 -31.42 -31.72
CA GLU A 230 13.47 -31.91 -33.13
C GLU A 230 12.47 -32.94 -33.71
N SER A 231 11.66 -32.52 -34.69
CA SER A 231 11.93 -32.58 -36.15
C SER A 231 10.61 -32.37 -36.94
N GLN A 232 10.51 -31.35 -37.81
CA GLN A 232 10.74 -31.34 -39.27
C GLN A 232 9.44 -31.26 -40.10
N ILE A 233 9.33 -30.15 -40.87
CA ILE A 233 8.99 -30.02 -42.30
C ILE A 233 7.57 -30.44 -42.72
N GLU A 234 6.75 -29.49 -43.24
CA GLU A 234 6.64 -29.22 -44.69
C GLU A 234 5.74 -27.99 -44.97
N GLN A 235 6.22 -27.10 -45.84
CA GLN A 235 5.46 -25.99 -46.43
C GLN A 235 4.75 -26.49 -47.70
N SER A 236 3.52 -26.01 -47.96
CA SER A 236 3.09 -25.79 -49.34
C SER A 236 1.94 -24.78 -49.46
N ASN A 237 2.27 -23.70 -50.18
CA ASN A 237 1.50 -23.02 -51.21
C ASN A 237 0.27 -22.15 -50.86
N ILE A 238 0.57 -20.86 -50.94
CA ILE A 238 -0.19 -19.73 -51.48
C ILE A 238 -1.21 -20.15 -52.56
N GLU A 239 -2.46 -19.66 -52.41
CA GLU A 239 -3.24 -19.22 -53.57
C GLU A 239 -4.05 -17.95 -53.20
N ILE A 240 -3.69 -16.85 -53.85
CA ILE A 240 -4.37 -15.56 -53.82
C ILE A 240 -5.38 -15.59 -54.97
N VAL A 241 -6.66 -15.35 -54.70
CA VAL A 241 -7.62 -14.95 -55.73
C VAL A 241 -8.28 -13.64 -55.31
N GLU A 242 -7.80 -12.57 -55.92
CA GLU A 242 -8.42 -11.25 -55.93
C GLU A 242 -8.85 -10.94 -57.37
N LYS A 243 -10.14 -10.60 -57.57
CA LYS A 243 -10.76 -9.89 -58.72
C LYS A 243 -12.29 -10.01 -58.56
N ARG A 244 -13.15 -9.02 -58.78
CA ARG A 244 -13.02 -7.60 -59.16
C ARG A 244 -14.43 -6.98 -59.04
N THR A 245 -14.52 -5.83 -58.37
CA THR A 245 -15.20 -4.58 -58.78
C THR A 245 -16.64 -4.57 -59.36
N THR A 246 -17.51 -3.86 -58.63
CA THR A 246 -18.42 -2.73 -59.05
C THR A 246 -19.49 -2.98 -60.13
N ASN A 247 -20.71 -2.43 -60.12
CA ASN A 247 -21.08 -1.05 -59.77
C ASN A 247 -22.62 -0.79 -59.95
N ILE A 248 -23.10 0.34 -59.41
CA ILE A 248 -24.26 1.19 -59.81
C ILE A 248 -25.68 0.70 -59.37
N GLY A 249 -26.55 1.51 -58.75
CA GLY A 249 -26.50 2.95 -58.50
C GLY A 249 -27.65 3.47 -57.63
N SER A 250 -27.43 4.66 -57.07
CA SER A 250 -28.38 5.54 -56.36
C SER A 250 -29.37 6.23 -57.33
N PRO A 251 -30.16 7.24 -56.92
CA PRO A 251 -31.18 7.37 -55.85
C PRO A 251 -32.53 7.89 -56.40
N LEU A 252 -33.52 8.16 -55.52
CA LEU A 252 -34.51 9.29 -55.52
C LEU A 252 -35.98 8.90 -55.24
N ILE A 253 -36.45 9.38 -54.07
CA ILE A 253 -37.67 10.19 -53.80
C ILE A 253 -39.01 9.80 -54.43
N ALA A 254 -40.00 9.54 -53.57
CA ALA A 254 -41.27 10.29 -53.46
C ALA A 254 -41.76 10.24 -52.02
#